data_AF-A0AAE0PUB3-F1
#
_entry.id   AF-A0AAE0PUB3-F1
#
_cell.length_a   1.000
_cell.length_b   1.000
_cell.length_c   1.000
_cell.angle_alpha   90.00
_cell.angle_beta   90.00
_cell.angle_gamma   90.00
#
_symmetry.space_group_name_H-M   'P 1'
#
loop_
_entity.id
_entity.type
_entity.pdbx_description
1 polymer ?
#
loop_
_entity_poly.entity_id
_entity_poly.type
_entity_poly.pdbx_seq_one_letter_code
_entity_poly.pdbx_strand_id
1 'polypeptide(L)' 'MCYCSITDEGCTALASALRSNSSSHLRELDLNCNNPGGSGVKLLSDLLKDPLCTLETLHINYNKLTRSGV' A
#
# COMPACT_ATOMS: atom_id res chain seq x y z
N MET A 1 -16.20 12.90 -5.19
CA MET A 1 -15.88 12.16 -3.96
C MET A 1 -15.64 10.72 -4.33
N CYS A 2 -14.39 10.27 -4.37
CA CYS A 2 -14.11 8.83 -4.52
C CYS A 2 -13.94 8.24 -3.12
N TYR A 3 -14.92 7.44 -2.70
CA TYR A 3 -14.82 6.56 -1.53
C TYR A 3 -14.17 5.25 -1.97
N CYS A 4 -12.90 5.28 -2.36
CA CYS A 4 -12.13 4.04 -2.35
C CYS A 4 -11.79 3.78 -0.88
N SER A 5 -12.37 2.72 -0.33
CA SER A 5 -12.12 2.28 1.04
C SER A 5 -11.12 1.14 1.02
N ILE A 6 -9.93 1.34 0.43
CA ILE A 6 -8.85 0.37 0.62
C ILE A 6 -8.50 0.42 2.12
N THR A 7 -8.85 -0.65 2.82
CA THR A 7 -8.59 -0.90 4.25
C THR A 7 -7.27 -1.64 4.43
N ASP A 8 -6.86 -1.90 5.68
CA ASP A 8 -5.71 -2.76 6.00
C ASP A 8 -5.76 -4.12 5.28
N GLU A 9 -6.94 -4.72 5.18
CA GLU A 9 -7.16 -5.99 4.47
C GLU A 9 -6.90 -5.85 2.97
N GLY A 10 -7.40 -4.76 2.37
CA GLY A 10 -7.12 -4.42 0.98
C GLY A 10 -5.63 -4.22 0.72
N CYS A 11 -4.91 -3.53 1.62
CA CYS A 11 -3.45 -3.39 1.53
C CYS A 11 -2.72 -4.73 1.66
N THR A 12 -3.22 -5.64 2.49
CA THR A 12 -2.67 -6.99 2.64
C THR A 12 -2.81 -7.79 1.34
N ALA A 13 -4.01 -7.75 0.73
CA ALA A 13 -4.25 -8.38 -0.57
C ALA A 13 -3.38 -7.78 -1.68
N LEU A 14 -3.26 -6.45 -1.73
CA LEU A 14 -2.37 -5.75 -2.65
C LEU A 14 -0.91 -6.17 -2.47
N ALA A 15 -0.42 -6.21 -1.24
CA ALA A 15 0.96 -6.61 -0.97
C ALA A 15 1.24 -8.06 -1.40
N SER A 16 0.30 -8.97 -1.17
CA SER A 16 0.40 -10.35 -1.65
C SER A 16 0.43 -10.41 -3.18
N ALA A 17 -0.48 -9.69 -3.84
CA ALA A 17 -0.55 -9.65 -5.29
C ALA A 17 0.72 -9.06 -5.92
N LEU A 18 1.32 -8.03 -5.31
CA LEU A 18 2.56 -7.41 -5.77
C LEU A 18 3.77 -8.33 -5.60
N ARG A 19 3.85 -9.11 -4.51
CA ARG A 19 4.93 -10.12 -4.35
C ARG A 19 4.79 -11.26 -5.35
N SER A 20 3.58 -11.79 -5.51
CA SER A 20 3.32 -12.91 -6.40
C SER A 20 3.43 -12.54 -7.87
N ASN A 21 3.16 -11.28 -8.23
CA ASN A 21 3.39 -10.74 -9.57
C ASN A 21 4.74 -10.03 -9.64
N SER A 22 5.85 -10.77 -9.45
CA SER A 22 7.21 -10.22 -9.54
C SER A 22 7.57 -9.71 -10.96
N SER A 23 6.73 -10.00 -11.97
CA SER A 23 6.82 -9.46 -13.34
C SER A 23 5.98 -8.20 -13.56
N SER A 24 5.30 -7.71 -12.53
CA SER A 24 4.51 -6.50 -12.61
C SER A 24 5.39 -5.33 -13.03
N HIS A 25 5.07 -4.70 -14.16
CA HIS A 25 5.69 -3.44 -14.55
C HIS A 25 5.17 -2.25 -13.73
N LEU A 26 4.44 -2.52 -12.63
CA LEU A 26 3.91 -1.50 -11.75
C LEU A 26 5.03 -0.85 -10.94
N ARG A 27 5.38 0.37 -11.36
CA ARG A 27 6.39 1.22 -10.73
C ARG A 27 5.80 2.16 -9.69
N GLU A 28 4.53 2.54 -9.87
CA GLU A 28 3.86 3.52 -9.03
C GLU A 28 2.49 2.99 -8.60
N LEU A 29 2.17 3.18 -7.32
CA LEU A 29 0.88 2.83 -6.74
C LEU A 29 0.31 4.05 -6.01
N ASP A 30 -0.84 4.52 -6.48
CA ASP A 30 -1.56 5.63 -5.85
C ASP A 30 -2.70 5.12 -4.98
N LEU A 31 -2.56 5.35 -3.67
CA LEU A 31 -3.56 5.10 -2.64
C LEU A 31 -4.02 6.40 -1.97
N ASN A 32 -3.84 7.56 -2.59
CA ASN A 32 -4.31 8.84 -2.06
C ASN A 32 -5.81 8.77 -1.72
N CYS A 33 -6.23 9.46 -0.66
CA CYS A 33 -7.63 9.51 -0.21
C CYS A 33 -8.28 8.14 0.15
N ASN A 34 -7.50 7.17 0.63
CA ASN A 34 -8.00 5.87 1.14
C ASN A 34 -7.89 5.79 2.69
N ASN A 35 -8.11 4.59 3.23
CA ASN A 35 -7.94 4.29 4.66
C ASN A 35 -7.12 3.00 4.86
N PRO A 36 -5.87 2.93 4.35
CA PRO A 36 -5.04 1.72 4.39
C PRO A 36 -4.69 1.26 5.81
N GLY A 37 -4.97 2.10 6.81
CA GLY A 37 -4.62 1.87 8.21
C GLY A 37 -3.11 1.80 8.47
N GLY A 38 -2.74 1.76 9.74
CA GLY A 38 -1.32 1.75 10.14
C GLY A 38 -0.61 0.46 9.72
N SER A 39 -1.29 -0.68 9.78
CA SER A 39 -0.74 -1.98 9.40
C SER A 39 -0.58 -2.10 7.88
N GLY A 40 -1.57 -1.69 7.09
CA GLY A 40 -1.51 -1.74 5.63
C GLY A 40 -0.41 -0.85 5.07
N VAL A 41 -0.23 0.36 5.61
CA VAL A 41 0.88 1.25 5.21
C VAL A 41 2.23 0.63 5.55
N LYS A 42 2.39 0.04 6.74
CA LYS A 42 3.63 -0.65 7.11
C LYS A 42 3.94 -1.80 6.16
N LEU A 43 2.94 -2.62 5.83
CA LEU A 43 3.05 -3.76 4.93
C LEU A 43 3.54 -3.34 3.53
N LEU A 44 2.93 -2.30 2.96
CA LEU A 44 3.30 -1.76 1.65
C LEU A 44 4.68 -1.06 1.70
N SER A 45 5.01 -0.40 2.80
CA SER A 45 6.33 0.22 2.99
C SER A 45 7.46 -0.81 3.12
N ASP A 46 7.21 -1.94 3.76
CA ASP A 46 8.17 -3.03 3.86
C ASP A 46 8.30 -3.78 2.52
N LEU A 47 7.22 -3.84 1.73
CA LEU A 47 7.26 -4.36 0.37
C LEU A 47 8.17 -3.55 -0.55
N LEU A 48 8.18 -2.21 -0.45
CA LEU A 48 9.08 -1.35 -1.23
C LEU A 48 10.57 -1.60 -0.96
N LYS A 49 10.90 -2.25 0.16
CA LYS A 49 12.28 -2.64 0.50
C LYS A 49 12.64 -4.03 -0.02
N ASP A 50 11.65 -4.77 -0.50
CA ASP A 50 11.84 -6.12 -1.05
C ASP A 50 12.51 -6.00 -2.43
N PRO A 51 13.69 -6.60 -2.66
CA PRO A 51 14.38 -6.51 -3.94
C PRO A 51 13.63 -7.19 -5.09
N LEU A 52 12.64 -8.03 -4.78
CA LEU A 52 11.75 -8.64 -5.78
C LEU A 52 10.56 -7.74 -6.12
N CYS A 53 10.35 -6.65 -5.37
CA CYS A 53 9.32 -5.69 -5.68
C CYS A 53 9.82 -4.69 -6.73
N THR A 54 9.03 -4.51 -7.78
CA THR A 54 9.30 -3.54 -8.86
C THR A 54 8.66 -2.18 -8.60
N LEU A 55 7.91 -2.05 -7.50
CA LEU A 55 7.28 -0.81 -7.09
C LEU A 55 8.36 0.14 -6.58
N GLU A 56 8.41 1.33 -7.16
CA GLU A 56 9.38 2.38 -6.82
C GLU A 56 8.71 3.47 -5.98
N THR A 57 7.45 3.79 -6.27
CA THR A 57 6.74 4.91 -5.66
C THR A 57 5.38 4.49 -5.10
N LEU A 58 5.08 4.94 -3.89
CA LEU A 58 3.79 4.77 -3.22
C LEU A 58 3.25 6.14 -2.80
N HIS A 59 2.08 6.52 -3.33
CA HIS A 59 1.39 7.74 -2.92
C HIS A 59 0.30 7.42 -1.88
N ILE A 60 0.42 8.01 -0.69
CA ILE A 60 -0.53 7.84 0.43
C ILE A 60 -0.97 9.16 1.05
N ASN A 61 -1.00 10.24 0.28
CA ASN A 61 -1.48 11.54 0.74
C ASN A 61 -2.98 11.52 1.04
N TYR A 62 -3.41 12.35 1.99
CA TYR A 62 -4.81 12.48 2.40
C TYR A 62 -5.45 11.15 2.88
N ASN A 63 -4.63 10.21 3.33
CA ASN A 63 -5.10 8.98 3.96
C ASN A 63 -5.38 9.21 5.44
N LYS A 64 -6.41 8.55 5.96
CA LYS A 64 -6.64 8.47 7.40
C LYS A 64 -5.61 7.51 8.01
N LEU A 65 -4.46 8.05 8.39
CA LEU A 65 -3.47 7.32 9.16
C LEU A 65 -3.96 7.27 10.60
N THR A 66 -4.62 6.18 10.99
CA THR A 66 -4.91 5.90 12.40
C THR A 66 -3.59 5.65 13.11
N ARG A 67 -3.13 6.65 13.88
CA ARG A 67 -1.93 6.55 14.71
C ARG A 67 -2.19 5.52 15.81
N SER A 68 -1.84 4.25 15.57
CA SER A 68 -1.74 3.27 16.65
C SER A 68 -0.33 3.36 17.23
N GLY A 69 -0.21 3.97 18.41
CA GLY A 69 1.04 4.00 19.20
C GLY A 69 1.40 5.37 19.77
N VAL A 70 0.83 5.70 20.95
CA VAL A 70 1.63 6.06 22.13
C VAL A 70 1.56 4.89 23.10
#